data_AF-A0A959FKN7-F1
#
_entry.id   AF-A0A959FKN7-F1
#
_cell.length_a   1.000
_cell.length_b   1.000
_cell.length_c   1.000
_cell.angle_alpha   90.00
_cell.angle_beta   90.00
_cell.angle_gamma   90.00
#
_symmetry.space_group_name_H-M   'P 1'
#
loop_
_entity.id
_entity.type
_entity.pdbx_description
1 polymer ?
#
loop_
_entity_poly.entity_id
_entity_poly.type
_entity_poly.pdbx_seq_one_letter_code
_entity_poly.pdbx_strand_id
1 'polypeptide(L)'
;MARVHSLSFSQSPYKIRPTYRQYERKRLGGHGESLRGLAYMFRQSFMAPTFARFWQQWNPLFSYYLLYFCYLPLRPLVKRGPAVVLTFAATGAVHDLAASLAWRELVFICTPLFALFGGYLLVEAKLGWHLGGWPGWLRPAYHLLLMAGWYGLVSWWLKS
;
A
#
# COMPACT_ATOMS: atom_id res chain seq x y z
N MET A 1 -27.46 -25.86 -30.37
CA MET A 1 -27.04 -25.88 -28.95
C MET A 1 -25.52 -25.83 -28.94
N ALA A 2 -24.77 -24.94 -28.29
CA ALA A 2 -25.05 -23.93 -27.28
C ALA A 2 -24.20 -22.66 -27.56
N ARG A 3 -24.74 -21.52 -27.13
CA ARG A 3 -24.27 -20.15 -27.37
C ARG A 3 -23.09 -19.84 -26.47
N VAL A 4 -21.91 -19.58 -27.05
CA VAL A 4 -20.75 -19.03 -26.35
C VAL A 4 -21.12 -17.61 -25.91
N HIS A 5 -21.48 -17.46 -24.64
CA HIS A 5 -21.70 -16.16 -24.02
C HIS A 5 -20.36 -15.41 -23.95
N SER A 6 -20.26 -14.38 -24.78
CA SER A 6 -19.35 -13.26 -24.63
C SER A 6 -19.35 -12.77 -23.19
N LEU A 7 -18.23 -12.91 -22.49
CA LEU A 7 -18.00 -12.27 -21.19
C LEU A 7 -17.89 -10.76 -21.45
N SER A 8 -19.03 -10.08 -21.38
CA SER A 8 -19.05 -8.63 -21.29
C SER A 8 -18.46 -8.26 -19.92
N PHE A 9 -17.29 -7.63 -19.93
CA PHE A 9 -16.76 -6.88 -18.77
C PHE A 9 -17.56 -5.59 -18.59
N SER A 10 -18.88 -5.72 -18.48
CA SER A 10 -19.84 -4.64 -18.23
C SER A 10 -20.10 -4.59 -16.73
N GLN A 11 -19.99 -3.37 -16.18
CA GLN A 11 -20.30 -2.95 -14.81
C GLN A 11 -19.14 -3.01 -13.79
N SER A 12 -18.47 -1.86 -13.66
CA SER A 12 -17.59 -1.50 -12.56
C SER A 12 -18.36 -1.55 -11.22
N PRO A 13 -17.94 -2.32 -10.20
CA PRO A 13 -18.73 -2.58 -8.99
C PRO A 13 -18.81 -1.40 -7.99
N TYR A 14 -18.42 -0.18 -8.38
CA TYR A 14 -18.26 0.97 -7.48
C TYR A 14 -19.49 1.89 -7.43
N LYS A 15 -20.70 1.36 -7.23
CA LYS A 15 -21.88 2.25 -7.14
C LYS A 15 -22.05 2.95 -5.78
N ILE A 16 -21.44 2.43 -4.70
CA ILE A 16 -21.45 3.09 -3.38
C ILE A 16 -20.09 2.89 -2.69
N ARG A 17 -19.40 3.98 -2.36
CA ARG A 17 -18.21 3.95 -1.50
C ARG A 17 -18.63 3.49 -0.09
N PRO A 18 -18.07 2.39 0.45
CA PRO A 18 -18.39 1.95 1.79
C PRO A 18 -17.94 2.99 2.81
N THR A 19 -18.59 3.07 3.96
CA THR A 19 -18.04 3.87 5.07
C THR A 19 -16.71 3.27 5.55
N TYR A 20 -15.87 4.07 6.20
CA TYR A 20 -14.62 3.56 6.79
C TYR A 20 -14.88 2.34 7.68
N ARG A 21 -15.90 2.39 8.54
CA ARG A 21 -16.28 1.28 9.43
C ARG A 21 -16.66 -0.01 8.68
N GLN A 22 -17.35 0.11 7.55
CA GLN A 22 -17.67 -1.04 6.70
C GLN A 22 -16.41 -1.62 6.05
N TYR A 23 -15.52 -0.74 5.56
CA TYR A 23 -14.24 -1.14 4.99
C TYR A 23 -13.33 -1.82 6.02
N GLU A 24 -13.18 -1.23 7.19
CA GLU A 24 -12.38 -1.75 8.30
C GLU A 24 -12.90 -3.10 8.77
N ARG A 25 -14.21 -3.24 9.02
CA ARG A 25 -14.82 -4.51 9.41
C ARG A 25 -14.55 -5.61 8.38
N LYS A 26 -14.62 -5.29 7.09
CA LYS A 26 -14.28 -6.21 6.00
C LYS A 26 -12.80 -6.61 6.00
N ARG A 27 -11.89 -5.71 6.40
CA ARG A 27 -10.43 -5.95 6.38
C ARG A 27 -9.93 -6.67 7.63
N LEU A 28 -10.48 -6.34 8.80
CA LEU A 28 -10.04 -6.84 10.10
C LEU A 28 -10.95 -7.91 10.70
N GLY A 29 -11.99 -8.35 9.99
CA GLY A 29 -12.90 -9.40 10.45
C GLY A 29 -13.70 -9.03 11.72
N GLY A 30 -13.86 -7.74 12.01
CA GLY A 30 -14.55 -7.25 13.21
C GLY A 30 -13.66 -7.01 14.43
N HIS A 31 -12.33 -7.13 14.32
CA HIS A 31 -11.39 -6.92 15.44
C HIS A 31 -10.87 -5.47 15.61
N GLY A 32 -11.48 -4.48 14.93
CA GLY A 32 -10.92 -3.14 14.71
C GLY A 32 -10.53 -2.33 15.95
N GLU A 33 -11.23 -2.51 17.08
CA GLU A 33 -11.02 -1.69 18.29
C GLU A 33 -10.16 -2.39 19.37
N SER A 34 -9.40 -3.42 18.98
CA SER A 34 -8.69 -4.26 19.95
C SER A 34 -7.22 -4.50 19.57
N LEU A 35 -6.39 -4.83 20.56
CA LEU A 35 -5.04 -5.35 20.35
C LEU A 35 -5.02 -6.56 19.41
N ARG A 36 -6.10 -7.37 19.40
CA ARG A 36 -6.27 -8.48 18.47
C ARG A 36 -6.37 -8.01 17.01
N GLY A 37 -6.99 -6.86 16.77
CA GLY A 37 -7.04 -6.23 15.45
C GLY A 37 -5.67 -5.78 14.96
N LEU A 38 -4.88 -5.15 15.84
CA LEU A 38 -3.49 -4.79 15.53
C LEU A 38 -2.63 -6.02 15.25
N ALA A 39 -2.70 -7.05 16.10
CA ALA A 39 -1.96 -8.30 15.89
C ALA A 39 -2.37 -8.99 14.58
N TYR A 40 -3.68 -9.01 14.28
CA TYR A 40 -4.20 -9.54 13.01
C TYR A 40 -3.66 -8.74 11.81
N MET A 41 -3.72 -7.41 11.87
CA MET A 41 -3.20 -6.50 10.84
C MET A 41 -1.71 -6.73 10.56
N PHE A 42 -0.86 -6.74 11.61
CA PHE A 42 0.57 -6.98 11.46
C PHE A 42 0.85 -8.37 10.90
N ARG A 43 0.17 -9.41 11.42
CA ARG A 43 0.30 -10.77 10.91
C ARG A 43 -0.04 -10.84 9.43
N GLN A 44 -1.17 -10.26 9.00
CA GLN A 44 -1.58 -10.24 7.60
C GLN A 44 -0.55 -9.53 6.73
N SER A 45 -0.09 -8.35 7.17
CA SER A 45 0.88 -7.53 6.43
C SER A 45 2.20 -8.26 6.24
N PHE A 46 2.84 -8.74 7.32
CA PHE A 46 4.14 -9.39 7.22
C PHE A 46 4.10 -10.78 6.60
N MET A 47 2.95 -11.47 6.64
CA MET A 47 2.75 -12.74 5.93
C MET A 47 2.34 -12.55 4.47
N ALA A 48 2.15 -11.31 4.01
CA ALA A 48 1.70 -11.00 2.67
C ALA A 48 2.64 -11.61 1.62
N PRO A 49 2.09 -12.23 0.56
CA PRO A 49 2.91 -12.85 -0.47
C PRO A 49 3.57 -11.85 -1.41
N THR A 50 3.19 -10.57 -1.36
CA THR A 50 3.75 -9.50 -2.19
C THR A 50 3.82 -8.20 -1.40
N PHE A 51 4.71 -7.31 -1.78
CA PHE A 51 4.83 -5.98 -1.20
C PHE A 51 3.55 -5.15 -1.44
N ALA A 52 2.86 -5.39 -2.56
CA ALA A 52 1.55 -4.79 -2.82
C ALA A 52 0.50 -5.20 -1.80
N ARG A 53 0.48 -6.48 -1.42
CA ARG A 53 -0.43 -6.97 -0.39
C ARG A 53 -0.03 -6.49 1.00
N PHE A 54 1.27 -6.39 1.28
CA PHE A 54 1.80 -5.83 2.53
C PHE A 54 1.21 -4.43 2.77
N TRP A 55 1.38 -3.49 1.86
CA TRP A 55 0.90 -2.11 2.05
C TRP A 55 -0.62 -1.98 2.09
N GLN A 56 -1.33 -2.85 1.36
CA GLN A 56 -2.79 -2.92 1.44
C GLN A 56 -3.29 -3.37 2.83
N GLN A 57 -2.51 -4.18 3.54
CA GLN A 57 -2.88 -4.74 4.85
C GLN A 57 -2.29 -3.94 6.01
N TRP A 58 -1.18 -3.21 5.78
CA TRP A 58 -0.40 -2.50 6.80
C TRP A 58 -1.22 -1.59 7.68
N ASN A 59 -2.14 -0.84 7.08
CA ASN A 59 -3.01 0.05 7.82
C ASN A 59 -4.33 0.25 7.05
N PRO A 60 -5.47 -0.30 7.52
CA PRO A 60 -6.76 -0.15 6.87
C PRO A 60 -7.25 1.31 6.76
N LEU A 61 -6.93 2.16 7.73
CA LEU A 61 -7.27 3.59 7.71
C LEU A 61 -6.59 4.28 6.53
N PHE A 62 -5.27 4.21 6.46
CA PHE A 62 -4.52 4.80 5.35
C PHE A 62 -4.89 4.15 4.01
N SER A 63 -5.05 2.83 3.97
CA SER A 63 -5.47 2.13 2.75
C SER A 63 -6.82 2.62 2.23
N TYR A 64 -7.78 2.90 3.12
CA TYR A 64 -9.08 3.45 2.75
C TYR A 64 -8.95 4.87 2.18
N TYR A 65 -8.29 5.78 2.91
CA TYR A 65 -8.18 7.17 2.46
C TYR A 65 -7.35 7.31 1.18
N LEU A 66 -6.22 6.62 1.09
CA LEU A 66 -5.40 6.62 -0.12
C LEU A 66 -6.14 6.02 -1.31
N LEU A 67 -6.94 4.96 -1.14
CA LEU A 67 -7.70 4.41 -2.24
C LEU A 67 -8.77 5.40 -2.76
N TYR A 68 -9.59 5.93 -1.86
CA TYR A 68 -10.78 6.70 -2.27
C TYR A 68 -10.53 8.19 -2.48
N PHE A 69 -9.49 8.77 -1.90
CA PHE A 69 -9.21 10.21 -1.97
C PHE A 69 -7.91 10.55 -2.69
N CYS A 70 -7.05 9.57 -2.98
CA CYS A 70 -5.84 9.79 -3.78
C CYS A 70 -5.88 8.95 -5.07
N TYR A 71 -5.81 7.62 -4.96
CA TYR A 71 -5.68 6.73 -6.11
C TYR A 71 -6.86 6.84 -7.08
N LEU A 72 -8.10 6.63 -6.63
CA LEU A 72 -9.26 6.65 -7.52
C LEU A 72 -9.46 8.02 -8.20
N PRO A 73 -9.33 9.17 -7.51
CA PRO A 73 -9.33 10.48 -8.16
C PRO A 73 -8.18 10.69 -9.18
N LEU A 74 -7.01 10.09 -8.96
CA LEU A 74 -5.88 10.19 -9.89
C LEU A 74 -6.05 9.31 -11.15
N ARG A 75 -6.79 8.20 -11.07
CA ARG A 75 -6.94 7.25 -12.18
C ARG A 75 -7.50 7.81 -13.50
N PRO A 76 -8.45 8.76 -13.53
CA PRO A 76 -8.86 9.41 -14.77
C PRO A 76 -7.81 10.39 -15.33
N LEU A 77 -6.88 10.88 -14.50
CA LEU A 77 -5.87 11.87 -14.91
C LEU A 77 -4.61 11.20 -15.46
N VAL A 78 -4.21 10.04 -14.92
CA VAL A 78 -2.96 9.36 -15.26
C VAL A 78 -3.09 7.85 -15.37
N LYS A 79 -2.14 7.22 -16.08
CA LYS A 79 -2.03 5.76 -16.17
C LYS A 79 -1.81 5.13 -14.79
N ARG A 80 -2.05 3.81 -14.69
CA ARG A 80 -2.00 3.07 -13.43
C ARG A 80 -0.67 3.24 -12.68
N GLY A 81 0.46 3.18 -13.40
CA GLY A 81 1.79 3.29 -12.80
C GLY A 81 1.99 4.62 -12.05
N PRO A 82 1.92 5.76 -12.73
CA PRO A 82 2.00 7.07 -12.09
C PRO A 82 0.98 7.25 -10.96
N ALA A 83 -0.27 6.79 -11.11
CA ALA A 83 -1.27 6.87 -10.03
C ALA A 83 -0.81 6.15 -8.75
N VAL A 84 -0.17 4.98 -8.87
CA VAL A 84 0.39 4.25 -7.71
C VAL A 84 1.52 5.04 -7.08
N VAL A 85 2.51 5.49 -7.86
CA VAL A 85 3.67 6.22 -7.35
C VAL A 85 3.25 7.52 -6.67
N LEU A 86 2.34 8.28 -7.27
CA LEU A 86 1.81 9.52 -6.69
C LEU A 86 1.00 9.27 -5.42
N THR A 87 0.22 8.19 -5.35
CA THR A 87 -0.49 7.82 -4.12
C THR A 87 0.49 7.49 -2.99
N PHE A 88 1.58 6.80 -3.31
CA PHE A 88 2.65 6.52 -2.35
C PHE A 88 3.41 7.80 -1.95
N ALA A 89 3.77 8.65 -2.90
CA ALA A 89 4.41 9.94 -2.62
C ALA A 89 3.53 10.82 -1.72
N ALA A 90 2.21 10.85 -1.96
CA ALA A 90 1.26 11.58 -1.13
C ALA A 90 1.25 11.09 0.32
N THR A 91 1.27 9.77 0.57
CA THR A 91 1.41 9.28 1.95
C THR A 91 2.78 9.62 2.54
N GLY A 92 3.87 9.60 1.76
CA GLY A 92 5.19 10.04 2.23
C GLY A 92 5.19 11.51 2.64
N ALA A 93 4.55 12.38 1.87
CA ALA A 93 4.42 13.81 2.16
C ALA A 93 3.67 14.09 3.47
N VAL A 94 2.64 13.29 3.78
CA VAL A 94 1.93 13.40 5.08
C VAL A 94 2.86 13.05 6.24
N HIS A 95 3.73 12.04 6.10
CA HIS A 95 4.70 11.69 7.14
C HIS A 95 5.79 12.75 7.30
N ASP A 96 6.31 13.27 6.19
CA ASP A 96 7.28 14.36 6.20
C ASP A 96 6.70 15.62 6.85
N LEU A 97 5.45 15.96 6.55
CA LEU A 97 4.76 17.08 7.19
C LEU A 97 4.60 16.86 8.71
N ALA A 98 4.16 15.67 9.12
CA ALA A 98 4.01 15.34 10.54
C ALA A 98 5.35 15.40 11.29
N ALA A 99 6.41 14.84 10.69
CA ALA A 99 7.76 14.88 11.24
C ALA A 99 8.31 16.31 11.30
N SER A 100 8.08 17.10 10.25
CA SER A 100 8.52 18.48 10.19
C SER A 100 7.85 19.36 11.25
N LEU A 101 6.55 19.15 11.50
CA LEU A 101 5.83 19.83 12.56
C LEU A 101 6.32 19.40 13.95
N ALA A 102 6.63 18.12 14.14
CA ALA A 102 7.11 17.59 15.41
C ALA A 102 8.51 18.10 15.78
N TRP A 103 9.42 18.14 14.81
CA TRP A 103 10.80 18.60 15.02
C TRP A 103 11.01 20.09 14.74
N ARG A 104 10.01 20.79 14.20
CA ARG A 104 10.06 22.19 13.79
C ARG A 104 11.17 22.49 12.76
N GLU A 105 11.50 21.50 11.96
CA GLU A 105 12.50 21.58 10.89
C GLU A 105 11.94 20.90 9.64
N LEU A 106 12.41 21.27 8.44
CA LEU A 106 11.95 20.62 7.22
C LEU A 106 12.55 19.22 7.08
N VAL A 107 11.68 18.21 7.15
CA VAL A 107 12.00 16.80 6.94
C VAL A 107 11.51 16.39 5.56
N PHE A 108 12.38 15.78 4.76
CA PHE A 108 12.06 15.32 3.41
C PHE A 108 12.66 13.94 3.12
N ILE A 109 12.28 12.93 3.89
CA ILE A 109 12.81 11.55 3.77
C ILE A 109 11.71 10.59 3.33
N CYS A 110 10.50 10.73 3.87
CA CYS A 110 9.40 9.80 3.64
C CYS A 110 8.83 9.94 2.22
N THR A 111 8.76 11.14 1.66
CA THR A 111 8.26 11.38 0.30
C THR A 111 9.06 10.63 -0.76
N PRO A 112 10.40 10.81 -0.87
CA PRO A 112 11.18 10.05 -1.84
C PRO A 112 11.17 8.54 -1.52
N LEU A 113 11.22 8.16 -0.24
CA LEU A 113 11.19 6.75 0.17
C LEU A 113 9.91 6.03 -0.27
N PHE A 114 8.74 6.61 0.01
CA PHE A 114 7.48 6.00 -0.39
C PHE A 114 7.30 6.02 -1.90
N ALA A 115 7.76 7.05 -2.61
CA ALA A 115 7.75 7.05 -4.07
C ALA A 115 8.54 5.86 -4.65
N LEU A 116 9.70 5.54 -4.06
CA LEU A 116 10.48 4.34 -4.42
C LEU A 116 9.74 3.04 -4.10
N PHE A 117 9.05 2.94 -2.96
CA PHE A 117 8.17 1.81 -2.68
C PHE A 117 7.06 1.67 -3.74
N GLY A 118 6.44 2.78 -4.13
CA GLY A 118 5.47 2.89 -5.22
C GLY A 118 6.02 2.36 -6.55
N GLY A 119 7.26 2.72 -6.90
CA GLY A 119 7.95 2.25 -8.09
C GLY A 119 8.26 0.76 -8.03
N TYR A 120 8.78 0.31 -6.89
CA TYR A 120 9.11 -1.10 -6.65
C TYR A 120 7.89 -2.01 -6.79
N LEU A 121 6.71 -1.59 -6.30
CA LEU A 121 5.45 -2.31 -6.47
C LEU A 121 5.10 -2.58 -7.94
N LEU A 122 5.42 -1.64 -8.83
CA LEU A 122 5.18 -1.80 -10.26
C LEU A 122 6.18 -2.77 -10.88
N VAL A 123 7.42 -2.78 -10.41
CA VAL A 123 8.44 -3.74 -10.83
C VAL A 123 8.08 -5.14 -10.35
N GLU A 124 7.74 -5.31 -9.07
CA GLU A 124 7.27 -6.57 -8.49
C GLU A 124 6.10 -7.15 -9.29
N ALA A 125 5.10 -6.31 -9.61
CA ALA A 125 3.94 -6.72 -10.40
C ALA A 125 4.30 -7.11 -11.85
N LYS A 126 5.27 -6.43 -12.49
CA LYS A 126 5.71 -6.77 -13.85
C LYS A 126 6.51 -8.06 -13.91
N LEU A 127 7.30 -8.34 -12.87
CA LEU A 127 8.10 -9.56 -12.77
C LEU A 127 7.26 -10.78 -12.33
N GLY A 128 6.03 -10.57 -11.86
CA GLY A 128 5.20 -11.64 -11.31
C GLY A 128 5.77 -12.22 -10.01
N TRP A 129 6.61 -11.46 -9.30
CA TRP A 129 7.28 -11.94 -8.09
C TRP A 129 6.26 -12.12 -6.96
N HIS A 130 6.27 -13.28 -6.31
CA HIS A 130 5.50 -13.52 -5.10
C HIS A 130 6.17 -14.55 -4.17
N LEU A 131 6.02 -14.34 -2.87
CA LEU A 131 6.56 -15.17 -1.79
C LEU A 131 5.62 -16.32 -1.39
N GLY A 132 4.60 -16.60 -2.21
CA GLY A 132 3.58 -17.62 -1.93
C GLY A 132 4.14 -19.01 -1.61
N GLY A 133 5.21 -19.43 -2.29
CA GLY A 133 5.89 -20.71 -2.04
C GLY A 133 6.97 -20.67 -0.96
N TRP A 134 7.25 -19.49 -0.38
CA TRP A 134 8.31 -19.34 0.60
C TRP A 134 7.83 -19.73 2.01
N PRO A 135 8.72 -20.28 2.86
CA PRO A 135 8.49 -20.44 4.30
C PRO A 135 7.95 -19.16 4.94
N GLY A 136 6.96 -19.31 5.83
CA GLY A 136 6.25 -18.16 6.41
C GLY A 136 7.16 -17.16 7.11
N TRP A 137 8.21 -17.62 7.80
CA TRP A 137 9.16 -16.77 8.52
C TRP A 137 10.08 -15.93 7.62
N LEU A 138 10.26 -16.32 6.35
CA LEU A 138 11.06 -15.55 5.40
C LEU A 138 10.31 -14.32 4.87
N ARG A 139 8.97 -14.32 4.90
CA ARG A 139 8.17 -13.20 4.37
C ARG A 139 8.33 -11.92 5.20
N PRO A 140 8.25 -11.95 6.54
CA PRO A 140 8.57 -10.78 7.36
C PRO A 140 9.99 -10.28 7.12
N ALA A 141 10.97 -11.19 7.08
CA ALA A 141 12.37 -10.85 6.85
C ALA A 141 12.55 -10.13 5.51
N TYR A 142 11.94 -10.63 4.45
CA TYR A 142 11.94 -9.98 3.14
C TYR A 142 11.37 -8.56 3.19
N HIS A 143 10.17 -8.37 3.76
CA HIS A 143 9.55 -7.04 3.81
C HIS A 143 10.38 -6.06 4.65
N LEU A 144 10.94 -6.50 5.78
CA LEU A 144 11.78 -5.70 6.66
C LEU A 144 13.10 -5.31 6.01
N LEU A 145 13.80 -6.26 5.39
CA LEU A 145 15.06 -6.01 4.68
C LEU A 145 14.84 -5.04 3.51
N LEU A 146 13.74 -5.19 2.79
CA LEU A 146 13.39 -4.29 1.70
C LEU A 146 13.16 -2.87 2.20
N MET A 147 12.35 -2.70 3.26
CA MET A 147 12.11 -1.37 3.86
C MET A 147 13.40 -0.74 4.40
N ALA A 148 14.22 -1.52 5.12
CA ALA A 148 15.50 -1.04 5.66
C ALA A 148 16.50 -0.66 4.55
N GLY A 149 16.59 -1.46 3.49
CA GLY A 149 17.46 -1.19 2.35
C GLY A 149 17.12 0.11 1.64
N TRP A 150 15.83 0.33 1.33
CA TRP A 150 15.39 1.58 0.72
C TRP A 150 15.55 2.79 1.64
N TYR A 151 15.28 2.64 2.94
CA TYR A 151 15.52 3.72 3.90
C TYR A 151 17.00 4.11 3.98
N GLY A 152 17.89 3.12 4.03
CA GLY A 152 19.34 3.35 4.03
C GLY A 152 19.80 4.07 2.77
N LEU A 153 19.32 3.63 1.59
CA LEU A 153 19.63 4.24 0.31
C LEU A 153 19.20 5.71 0.24
N VAL A 154 17.95 6.01 0.61
CA VAL A 154 17.42 7.38 0.57
C VAL A 154 18.13 8.28 1.58
N SER A 155 18.38 7.77 2.79
CA SER A 155 19.06 8.53 3.83
C SER A 155 20.51 8.86 3.46
N TRP A 156 21.21 7.94 2.80
CA TRP A 156 22.54 8.19 2.26
C TRP A 156 22.50 9.22 1.13
N TRP A 157 21.58 9.06 0.17
CA TRP A 157 21.44 9.95 -0.98
C TRP A 157 21.15 11.40 -0.57
N LEU A 158 20.28 11.62 0.42
CA LEU A 158 19.94 12.97 0.90
C LEU A 158 21.04 13.67 1.71
N LYS A 159 22.06 12.93 2.15
CA LYS A 159 23.19 13.46 2.95
C LYS A 159 24.48 13.64 2.12
N SER A 160 24.48 13.16 0.88
CA SER A 160 25.61 13.24 -0.05
C SER A 160 25.52 14.49 -0.91
#